data_AF-A0A9W8QRM7-F1
#
_entry.id   AF-A0A9W8QRM7-F1
#
_cell.length_a   1.000
_cell.length_b   1.000
_cell.length_c   1.000
_cell.angle_alpha   90.00
_cell.angle_beta   90.00
_cell.angle_gamma   90.00
#
_symmetry.space_group_name_H-M   'P 1'
#
loop_
_entity.id
_entity.type
_entity.pdbx_description
1 polymer ?
#
loop_
_entity_poly.entity_id
_entity_poly.type
_entity_poly.pdbx_seq_one_letter_code
_entity_poly.pdbx_strand_id
1 'polypeptide(L)'
;MSRSEKIDPVISFQASRWYFSRPEGASRMFLTVGELRVAADKAAIHALPMLNDYEPEVPTEVWQALLLASMADMERLHRLEAYFLNRQRVARPMDRPSIFRTYGHQRSFPVQYFSCSVEHQQLKAEIEEWALSQRQAKIKELRRLKEEYETWMQRFNEGTCDGYSREEYGITVWHHSYRCVRHGYLDKANNLQIQVHEWPLPENTLEAQAAVFELAVPPVFSEWRDITLYLINNVLLSKPFSVYRPDPSYSLRAYQPLDKFFRAGRSYRIHLVSEAKPNVVTHRRDKPIQYCTESDACVNNGLRYQYYDEYQDCFLEELLPTEGLSNLCTFDLPKRAQDLKRFLVRTWLKPEGETPNQVIASQSDCEYKVLAELPYGYNIQWMSILTQLAMPKIDFNKTETATFLL
;
A
#
# COMPACT_ATOMS: atom_id res chain seq x y z
N MET A 1 22.15 15.58 -7.18
CA MET A 1 21.67 16.64 -6.26
C MET A 1 20.36 17.19 -6.79
N SER A 2 19.24 16.59 -6.39
CA SER A 2 17.98 17.33 -6.26
C SER A 2 17.36 16.85 -4.96
N ARG A 3 17.14 17.77 -4.03
CA ARG A 3 16.41 17.53 -2.81
C ARG A 3 14.96 17.37 -3.24
N SER A 4 14.44 16.15 -3.21
CA SER A 4 13.00 15.99 -3.03
C SER A 4 12.70 16.49 -1.62
N GLU A 5 12.10 17.67 -1.53
CA GLU A 5 11.38 18.08 -0.33
C GLU A 5 10.24 17.08 -0.17
N LYS A 6 10.54 15.98 0.54
CA LYS A 6 9.54 15.20 1.23
C LYS A 6 8.78 16.20 2.07
N ILE A 7 7.47 16.28 1.87
CA ILE A 7 6.57 16.82 2.88
C ILE A 7 6.64 15.81 4.03
N ASP A 8 7.73 15.85 4.79
CA ASP A 8 7.77 15.27 6.11
C ASP A 8 6.66 15.98 6.89
N PRO A 9 5.83 15.28 7.67
CA PRO A 9 4.89 15.91 8.57
C PRO A 9 5.72 16.55 9.70
N VAL A 10 6.33 17.69 9.40
CA VAL A 10 7.18 18.50 10.29
C VAL A 10 6.41 18.85 11.58
N ILE A 11 5.09 18.98 11.47
CA ILE A 11 4.18 19.21 12.60
C ILE A 11 4.18 18.03 13.58
N SER A 12 4.27 16.79 13.07
CA SER A 12 4.31 15.59 13.92
C SER A 12 5.69 15.33 14.52
N PHE A 13 6.78 15.55 13.78
CA PHE A 13 8.11 15.25 14.31
C PHE A 13 8.49 16.17 15.50
N GLN A 14 8.21 17.47 15.39
CA GLN A 14 8.50 18.42 16.47
C GLN A 14 7.54 18.26 17.66
N ALA A 15 6.24 18.10 17.39
CA ALA A 15 5.25 17.86 18.44
C ALA A 15 5.48 16.52 19.15
N SER A 16 5.77 15.45 18.41
CA SER A 16 6.10 14.13 18.96
C SER A 16 7.30 14.21 19.90
N ARG A 17 8.39 14.90 19.53
CA ARG A 17 9.53 15.11 20.43
C ARG A 17 9.18 15.88 21.70
N TRP A 18 8.31 16.88 21.60
CA TRP A 18 7.89 17.68 22.75
C TRP A 18 6.95 16.93 23.69
N TYR A 19 6.07 16.09 23.13
CA TYR A 19 5.04 15.37 23.88
C TYR A 19 5.43 13.95 24.30
N PHE A 20 6.54 13.40 23.80
CA PHE A 20 6.99 12.02 24.11
C PHE A 20 7.11 11.71 25.61
N SER A 21 7.40 12.71 26.44
CA SER A 21 7.50 12.57 27.90
C SER A 21 6.26 13.05 28.66
N ARG A 22 5.18 13.42 27.95
CA ARG A 22 3.99 14.08 28.50
C ARG A 22 2.71 13.44 27.97
N PRO A 23 2.23 12.36 28.60
CA PRO A 23 1.06 11.58 28.15
C PRO A 23 -0.20 12.40 27.88
N GLU A 24 -0.54 13.36 28.75
CA GLU A 24 -1.70 14.27 28.53
C GLU A 24 -1.51 15.20 27.33
N GLY A 25 -0.28 15.67 27.12
CA GLY A 25 0.07 16.52 25.98
C GLY A 25 0.02 15.72 24.68
N ALA A 26 0.55 14.50 24.69
CA ALA A 26 0.44 13.55 23.59
C ALA A 26 -1.04 13.26 23.29
N SER A 27 -1.85 13.05 24.32
CA SER A 27 -3.28 12.76 24.18
C SER A 27 -4.04 13.89 23.46
N ARG A 28 -3.80 15.15 23.85
CA ARG A 28 -4.38 16.32 23.17
C ARG A 28 -3.85 16.51 21.76
N MET A 29 -2.58 16.20 21.52
CA MET A 29 -2.00 16.21 20.17
C MET A 29 -2.71 15.19 19.28
N PHE A 30 -2.86 13.95 19.72
CA PHE A 30 -3.55 12.90 18.99
C PHE A 30 -5.00 13.28 18.69
N LEU A 31 -5.73 13.78 19.68
CA LEU A 31 -7.09 14.28 19.51
C LEU A 31 -7.17 15.38 18.44
N THR A 32 -6.24 16.34 18.48
CA THR A 32 -6.18 17.44 17.50
C THR A 32 -5.90 16.93 16.09
N VAL A 33 -4.96 15.99 15.93
CA VAL A 33 -4.68 15.37 14.62
C VAL A 33 -5.89 14.59 14.10
N GLY A 34 -6.61 13.91 14.99
CA GLY A 34 -7.86 13.25 14.66
C GLY A 34 -8.94 14.23 14.17
N GLU A 35 -9.11 15.38 14.83
CA GLU A 35 -10.05 16.42 14.40
C GLU A 35 -9.67 17.02 13.03
N LEU A 36 -8.37 17.22 12.78
CA LEU A 36 -7.87 17.63 11.47
C LEU A 36 -8.21 16.59 10.38
N ARG A 37 -8.07 15.30 10.70
CA ARG A 37 -8.51 14.23 9.78
C ARG A 37 -10.01 14.34 9.48
N VAL A 38 -10.86 14.57 10.49
CA VAL A 38 -12.31 14.73 10.32
C VAL A 38 -12.62 15.92 9.40
N ALA A 39 -11.92 17.04 9.55
CA ALA A 39 -12.08 18.19 8.66
C ALA A 39 -11.69 17.86 7.21
N ALA A 40 -10.54 17.20 7.02
CA ALA A 40 -10.10 16.73 5.70
C ALA A 40 -11.08 15.72 5.09
N ASP A 41 -11.67 14.84 5.91
CA ASP A 41 -12.67 13.86 5.49
C ASP A 41 -13.92 14.52 4.93
N LYS A 42 -14.46 15.51 5.67
CA LYS A 42 -15.64 16.27 5.27
C LYS A 42 -15.40 17.03 3.98
N ALA A 43 -14.23 17.65 3.84
CA ALA A 43 -13.85 18.35 2.61
C ALA A 43 -13.74 17.38 1.42
N ALA A 44 -13.11 16.22 1.61
CA ALA A 44 -12.97 15.21 0.56
C ALA A 44 -14.32 14.63 0.15
N ILE A 45 -15.22 14.31 1.10
CA ILE A 45 -16.59 13.86 0.78
C ILE A 45 -17.37 14.96 0.05
N HIS A 46 -17.21 16.22 0.45
CA HIS A 46 -17.90 17.31 -0.24
C HIS A 46 -17.48 17.41 -1.71
N ALA A 47 -16.18 17.27 -1.99
CA ALA A 47 -15.64 17.26 -3.36
C ALA A 47 -15.94 15.96 -4.12
N LEU A 48 -15.95 14.82 -3.42
CA LEU A 48 -16.12 13.47 -3.96
C LEU A 48 -17.17 12.70 -3.13
N PRO A 49 -18.49 12.96 -3.32
CA PRO A 49 -19.55 12.41 -2.47
C PRO A 49 -19.55 10.88 -2.34
N MET A 50 -19.13 10.19 -3.40
CA MET A 50 -19.03 8.72 -3.44
C MET A 50 -18.08 8.15 -2.37
N LEU A 51 -17.13 8.93 -1.84
CA LEU A 51 -16.28 8.51 -0.72
C LEU A 51 -17.08 8.14 0.53
N ASN A 52 -18.27 8.71 0.70
CA ASN A 52 -19.11 8.46 1.86
C ASN A 52 -19.64 7.01 1.93
N ASP A 53 -19.68 6.32 0.79
CA ASP A 53 -20.15 4.93 0.68
C ASP A 53 -19.09 3.90 1.10
N TYR A 54 -17.85 4.33 1.33
CA TYR A 54 -16.72 3.46 1.68
C TYR A 54 -16.34 3.65 3.14
N GLU A 55 -15.94 2.56 3.79
CA GLU A 55 -15.48 2.61 5.17
C GLU A 55 -14.19 3.43 5.28
N PRO A 56 -14.04 4.28 6.31
CA PRO A 56 -12.83 5.07 6.50
C PRO A 56 -11.67 4.22 7.04
N GLU A 57 -11.92 3.00 7.52
CA GLU A 57 -10.94 2.05 8.08
C GLU A 57 -10.10 2.61 9.25
N VAL A 58 -10.56 3.71 9.87
CA VAL A 58 -9.93 4.27 11.07
C VAL A 58 -10.40 3.47 12.29
N PRO A 59 -9.48 2.90 13.10
CA PRO A 59 -9.85 2.21 14.33
C PRO A 59 -10.28 3.22 15.37
N THR A 60 -11.56 3.22 15.75
CA THR A 60 -12.08 4.23 16.69
C THR A 60 -11.86 3.82 18.15
N GLU A 61 -11.72 2.54 18.40
CA GLU A 61 -11.51 1.97 19.72
C GLU A 61 -10.17 2.39 20.35
N VAL A 62 -9.15 2.76 19.57
CA VAL A 62 -7.85 3.13 20.15
C VAL A 62 -7.89 4.45 20.92
N TRP A 63 -8.83 5.34 20.59
CA TRP A 63 -8.94 6.66 21.21
C TRP A 63 -9.35 6.62 22.68
N GLN A 64 -9.89 5.50 23.17
CA GLN A 64 -10.17 5.32 24.60
C GLN A 64 -8.91 5.33 25.47
N ALA A 65 -7.73 5.21 24.86
CA ALA A 65 -6.46 5.27 25.56
C ALA A 65 -5.97 6.70 25.85
N LEU A 66 -6.64 7.74 25.35
CA LEU A 66 -6.25 9.13 25.57
C LEU A 66 -6.48 9.55 27.04
N LEU A 67 -5.49 10.22 27.63
CA LEU A 67 -5.59 10.85 28.95
C LEU A 67 -6.12 12.28 28.82
N LEU A 68 -7.42 12.45 29.07
CA LEU A 68 -8.12 13.72 28.95
C LEU A 68 -8.65 14.14 30.33
N ALA A 69 -8.04 15.17 30.92
CA ALA A 69 -8.42 15.66 32.25
C ALA A 69 -9.58 16.68 32.22
N SER A 70 -9.88 17.26 31.06
CA SER A 70 -10.89 18.32 30.92
C SER A 70 -12.17 17.81 30.25
N MET A 71 -13.32 18.24 30.76
CA MET A 71 -14.63 17.97 30.15
C MET A 71 -14.67 18.47 28.68
N ALA A 72 -14.05 19.61 28.40
CA ALA A 72 -13.95 20.14 27.04
C ALA A 72 -13.22 19.19 26.08
N ASP A 73 -12.13 18.56 26.52
CA ASP A 73 -11.41 17.58 25.70
C ASP A 73 -12.19 16.27 25.56
N MET A 74 -12.90 15.82 26.60
CA MET A 74 -13.80 14.66 26.52
C MET A 74 -14.94 14.89 25.51
N GLU A 75 -15.54 16.08 25.49
CA GLU A 75 -16.55 16.44 24.49
C GLU A 75 -15.98 16.49 23.07
N ARG A 76 -14.73 16.96 22.91
CA ARG A 76 -14.01 16.92 21.63
C ARG A 76 -13.82 15.49 21.15
N LEU A 77 -13.37 14.59 22.03
CA LEU A 77 -13.22 13.17 21.71
C LEU A 77 -14.57 12.55 21.33
N HIS A 78 -15.63 12.81 22.10
CA HIS A 78 -16.97 12.30 21.80
C HIS A 78 -17.44 12.71 20.40
N ARG A 79 -17.24 13.97 19.99
CA ARG A 79 -17.58 14.44 18.63
C ARG A 79 -16.79 13.73 17.55
N LEU A 80 -15.50 13.47 17.80
CA LEU A 80 -14.63 12.75 16.89
C LEU A 80 -15.07 11.30 16.71
N GLU A 81 -15.32 10.58 17.80
CA GLU A 81 -15.78 9.19 17.78
C GLU A 81 -17.15 9.07 17.11
N ALA A 82 -18.09 9.95 17.48
CA ALA A 82 -19.42 10.01 16.88
C ALA A 82 -19.36 10.22 15.35
N TYR A 83 -18.42 11.03 14.87
CA TYR A 83 -18.22 11.24 13.45
C TYR A 83 -17.80 9.94 12.73
N PHE A 84 -16.76 9.26 13.21
CA PHE A 84 -16.27 8.04 12.57
C PHE A 84 -17.26 6.88 12.68
N LEU A 85 -17.92 6.71 13.84
CA LEU A 85 -18.99 5.72 14.01
C LEU A 85 -20.17 6.00 13.05
N ASN A 86 -20.54 7.27 12.85
CA ASN A 86 -21.55 7.62 11.87
C ASN A 86 -21.09 7.32 10.43
N ARG A 87 -19.83 7.59 10.09
CA ARG A 87 -19.25 7.22 8.78
C ARG A 87 -19.33 5.71 8.54
N GLN A 88 -18.93 4.90 9.52
CA GLN A 88 -19.04 3.43 9.44
C GLN A 88 -20.51 2.97 9.30
N ARG A 89 -21.42 3.57 10.07
CA ARG A 89 -22.87 3.25 10.00
C ARG A 89 -23.47 3.54 8.63
N VAL A 90 -23.00 4.59 7.94
CA VAL A 90 -23.45 4.93 6.58
C VAL A 90 -22.81 4.01 5.53
N ALA A 91 -21.53 3.69 5.67
CA ALA A 91 -20.79 2.90 4.69
C ALA A 91 -21.08 1.39 4.76
N ARG A 92 -21.24 0.80 5.95
CA ARG A 92 -21.44 -0.66 6.13
C ARG A 92 -22.60 -1.24 5.32
N PRO A 93 -23.81 -0.64 5.30
CA PRO A 93 -24.91 -1.13 4.47
C PRO A 93 -24.62 -1.07 2.96
N MET A 94 -23.66 -0.24 2.54
CA MET A 94 -23.25 -0.18 1.14
C MET A 94 -22.42 -1.39 0.73
N ASP A 95 -21.86 -2.18 1.66
CA ASP A 95 -21.12 -3.42 1.33
C ASP A 95 -20.06 -3.20 0.23
N ARG A 96 -19.32 -2.09 0.37
CA ARG A 96 -18.22 -1.73 -0.53
C ARG A 96 -16.94 -2.39 -0.03
N PRO A 97 -16.09 -2.91 -0.94
CA PRO A 97 -14.81 -3.46 -0.55
C PRO A 97 -13.85 -2.35 -0.10
N SER A 98 -12.74 -2.75 0.55
CA SER A 98 -11.73 -1.83 1.06
C SER A 98 -11.21 -0.89 -0.03
N ILE A 99 -11.16 0.40 0.31
CA ILE A 99 -10.65 1.45 -0.59
C ILE A 99 -9.13 1.41 -0.73
N PHE A 100 -8.45 0.76 0.22
CA PHE A 100 -6.99 0.67 0.28
C PHE A 100 -6.46 -0.62 -0.35
N ARG A 101 -7.22 -1.73 -0.26
CA ARG A 101 -6.72 -3.05 -0.65
C ARG A 101 -7.29 -3.58 -1.96
N THR A 102 -8.51 -3.18 -2.33
CA THR A 102 -9.22 -3.84 -3.42
C THR A 102 -8.97 -3.18 -4.78
N TYR A 103 -8.28 -3.91 -5.65
CA TYR A 103 -8.01 -3.54 -7.04
C TYR A 103 -8.93 -4.29 -8.00
N GLY A 104 -9.48 -3.60 -9.02
CA GLY A 104 -10.21 -4.23 -10.11
C GLY A 104 -11.55 -4.91 -9.76
N HIS A 105 -12.11 -4.67 -8.57
CA HIS A 105 -13.41 -5.23 -8.19
C HIS A 105 -14.56 -4.32 -8.65
N GLN A 106 -15.69 -4.90 -9.05
CA GLN A 106 -16.85 -4.17 -9.61
C GLN A 106 -17.31 -3.02 -8.70
N ARG A 107 -17.30 -3.25 -7.38
CA ARG A 107 -17.73 -2.27 -6.36
C ARG A 107 -16.57 -1.46 -5.76
N SER A 108 -15.34 -1.62 -6.23
CA SER A 108 -14.19 -0.83 -5.75
C SER A 108 -14.31 0.63 -6.17
N PHE A 109 -13.72 1.52 -5.38
CA PHE A 109 -13.77 2.97 -5.64
C PHE A 109 -13.28 3.36 -7.05
N PRO A 110 -12.12 2.89 -7.54
CA PRO A 110 -11.63 3.23 -8.87
C PRO A 110 -12.62 2.88 -9.98
N VAL A 111 -13.21 1.69 -9.91
CA VAL A 111 -14.15 1.17 -10.92
C VAL A 111 -15.45 1.96 -10.90
N GLN A 112 -15.98 2.25 -9.71
CA GLN A 112 -17.20 3.04 -9.56
C GLN A 112 -16.98 4.49 -10.03
N TYR A 113 -15.82 5.08 -9.70
CA TYR A 113 -15.46 6.42 -10.15
C TYR A 113 -15.33 6.47 -11.68
N PHE A 114 -14.65 5.50 -12.27
CA PHE A 114 -14.48 5.38 -13.72
C PHE A 114 -15.83 5.37 -14.44
N SER A 115 -16.81 4.63 -13.91
CA SER A 115 -18.14 4.50 -14.53
C SER A 115 -18.89 5.84 -14.65
N CYS A 116 -18.57 6.81 -13.79
CA CYS A 116 -19.19 8.14 -13.78
C CYS A 116 -18.27 9.26 -14.31
N SER A 117 -17.01 8.99 -14.67
CA SER A 117 -16.07 10.01 -15.19
C SER A 117 -15.82 9.83 -16.67
N VAL A 118 -16.29 10.80 -17.45
CA VAL A 118 -16.09 10.86 -18.91
C VAL A 118 -14.60 10.99 -19.24
N GLU A 119 -13.85 11.74 -18.44
CA GLU A 119 -12.41 11.97 -18.64
C GLU A 119 -11.61 10.65 -18.56
N HIS A 120 -11.96 9.79 -17.60
CA HIS A 120 -11.32 8.47 -17.45
C HIS A 120 -11.73 7.51 -18.56
N GLN A 121 -12.98 7.54 -18.99
CA GLN A 121 -13.47 6.74 -20.12
C GLN A 121 -12.77 7.14 -21.42
N GLN A 122 -12.60 8.43 -21.66
CA GLN A 122 -11.85 8.96 -22.80
C GLN A 122 -10.37 8.57 -22.74
N LEU A 123 -9.73 8.69 -21.56
CA LEU A 123 -8.33 8.27 -21.38
C LEU A 123 -8.15 6.78 -21.69
N LYS A 124 -9.08 5.92 -21.24
CA LYS A 124 -9.05 4.49 -21.59
C LYS A 124 -9.14 4.28 -23.10
N ALA A 125 -10.09 4.95 -23.76
CA ALA A 125 -10.27 4.84 -25.21
C ALA A 125 -9.03 5.31 -25.98
N GLU A 126 -8.41 6.43 -25.55
CA GLU A 126 -7.18 6.98 -26.12
C GLU A 126 -6.02 5.97 -26.03
N ILE A 127 -5.86 5.32 -24.88
CA ILE A 127 -4.84 4.29 -24.65
C ILE A 127 -5.09 3.08 -25.57
N GLU A 128 -6.34 2.61 -25.66
CA GLU A 128 -6.71 1.44 -26.45
C GLU A 128 -6.56 1.69 -27.96
N GLU A 129 -6.93 2.87 -28.45
CA GLU A 129 -6.76 3.27 -29.86
C GLU A 129 -5.27 3.36 -30.23
N TRP A 130 -4.46 3.96 -29.37
CA TRP A 130 -3.01 4.00 -29.55
C TRP A 130 -2.42 2.58 -29.55
N ALA A 131 -2.80 1.74 -28.60
CA ALA A 131 -2.32 0.36 -28.49
C ALA A 131 -2.73 -0.49 -29.71
N LEU A 132 -3.94 -0.29 -30.24
CA LEU A 132 -4.41 -0.95 -31.44
C LEU A 132 -3.55 -0.56 -32.65
N SER A 133 -3.23 0.73 -32.78
CA SER A 133 -2.36 1.23 -33.85
C SER A 133 -0.96 0.62 -33.78
N GLN A 134 -0.38 0.54 -32.58
CA GLN A 134 0.92 -0.12 -32.36
C GLN A 134 0.87 -1.62 -32.69
N ARG A 135 -0.19 -2.31 -32.27
CA ARG A 135 -0.39 -3.73 -32.56
C ARG A 135 -0.51 -3.99 -34.07
N GLN A 136 -1.27 -3.15 -34.80
CA GLN A 136 -1.37 -3.23 -36.25
C GLN A 136 -0.02 -2.99 -36.95
N ALA A 137 0.77 -2.02 -36.48
CA ALA A 137 2.12 -1.80 -36.98
C ALA A 137 3.02 -3.02 -36.75
N LYS A 138 2.93 -3.64 -35.56
CA LYS A 138 3.67 -4.85 -35.22
C LYS A 138 3.28 -6.06 -36.07
N ILE A 139 2.00 -6.21 -36.40
CA ILE A 139 1.53 -7.27 -37.32
C ILE A 139 2.10 -7.06 -38.74
N LYS A 140 2.15 -5.82 -39.24
CA LYS A 140 2.78 -5.51 -40.54
C LYS A 140 4.28 -5.81 -40.52
N GLU A 141 4.97 -5.47 -39.43
CA GLU A 141 6.38 -5.81 -39.21
C GLU A 141 6.60 -7.33 -39.25
N LEU A 142 5.75 -8.11 -38.56
CA LEU A 142 5.84 -9.58 -38.58
C LEU A 142 5.68 -10.15 -39.99
N ARG A 143 4.71 -9.65 -40.77
CA ARG A 143 4.49 -10.10 -42.16
C ARG A 143 5.73 -9.84 -43.03
N ARG A 144 6.29 -8.64 -42.95
CA ARG A 144 7.53 -8.27 -43.66
C ARG A 144 8.69 -9.20 -43.28
N LEU A 145 8.86 -9.48 -41.99
CA LEU A 145 9.91 -10.37 -41.50
C LEU A 145 9.71 -11.83 -41.93
N LYS A 146 8.46 -12.29 -42.06
CA LYS A 146 8.16 -13.63 -42.62
C LYS A 146 8.49 -13.73 -44.10
N GLU A 147 8.15 -12.73 -44.90
CA GLU A 147 8.53 -12.67 -46.32
C GLU A 147 10.06 -12.68 -46.49
N GLU A 148 10.77 -11.93 -45.62
CA GLU A 148 12.23 -11.91 -45.58
C GLU A 148 12.81 -13.28 -45.19
N TYR A 149 12.23 -13.95 -44.19
CA TYR A 149 12.60 -15.29 -43.78
C TYR A 149 12.41 -16.32 -44.91
N GLU A 150 11.26 -16.30 -45.59
CA GLU A 150 10.97 -17.17 -46.73
C GLU A 150 11.97 -16.94 -47.87
N THR A 151 12.33 -15.68 -48.14
CA THR A 151 13.34 -15.33 -49.14
C THR A 151 14.72 -15.91 -48.80
N TRP A 152 15.15 -15.82 -47.54
CA TRP A 152 16.42 -16.43 -47.10
C TRP A 152 16.38 -17.95 -47.16
N MET A 153 15.27 -18.57 -46.76
CA MET A 153 15.07 -20.01 -46.82
C MET A 153 15.04 -20.54 -48.26
N GLN A 154 14.44 -19.80 -49.20
CA GLN A 154 14.48 -20.14 -50.61
C GLN A 154 15.92 -20.16 -51.13
N ARG A 155 16.72 -19.12 -50.84
CA ARG A 155 18.14 -19.07 -51.23
C ARG A 155 18.98 -20.18 -50.58
N PHE A 156 18.64 -20.59 -49.36
CA PHE A 156 19.27 -21.72 -48.69
C PHE A 156 18.94 -23.07 -49.37
N ASN A 157 17.69 -23.24 -49.82
CA ASN A 157 17.22 -24.46 -50.47
C ASN A 157 17.74 -24.59 -51.92
N GLU A 158 17.88 -23.47 -52.63
CA GLU A 158 18.42 -23.41 -54.00
C GLU A 158 19.96 -23.42 -54.03
N GLY A 159 20.61 -22.98 -52.95
CA GLY A 159 22.06 -22.91 -52.85
C GLY A 159 22.72 -24.28 -52.68
N THR A 160 23.92 -24.42 -53.24
CA THR A 160 24.80 -25.58 -53.00
C THR A 160 25.84 -25.26 -51.93
N CYS A 161 26.31 -26.28 -51.23
CA CYS A 161 27.37 -26.10 -50.24
C CYS A 161 28.72 -25.88 -50.93
N ASP A 162 29.39 -24.79 -50.59
CA ASP A 162 30.78 -24.58 -50.99
C ASP A 162 31.72 -25.41 -50.11
N GLY A 163 32.75 -26.00 -50.72
CA GLY A 163 33.76 -26.78 -50.02
C GLY A 163 35.01 -26.96 -50.87
N TYR A 164 36.01 -27.57 -50.28
CA TYR A 164 37.26 -27.89 -50.95
C TYR A 164 37.66 -29.32 -50.62
N SER A 165 38.22 -30.02 -51.61
CA SER A 165 38.78 -31.35 -51.41
C SER A 165 40.21 -31.25 -50.92
N ARG A 166 40.59 -32.05 -49.92
CA ARG A 166 41.96 -32.16 -49.40
C ARG A 166 42.34 -33.64 -49.34
N GLU A 167 43.58 -33.96 -49.69
CA GLU A 167 44.10 -35.31 -49.44
C GLU A 167 44.44 -35.50 -47.97
N GLU A 168 43.90 -36.57 -47.38
CA GLU A 168 44.17 -37.00 -46.02
C GLU A 168 44.40 -38.51 -46.03
N TYR A 169 45.57 -38.95 -45.55
CA TYR A 169 45.96 -40.36 -45.50
C TYR A 169 45.86 -41.12 -46.84
N GLY A 170 46.10 -40.44 -47.97
CA GLY A 170 46.03 -41.03 -49.31
C GLY A 170 44.61 -41.16 -49.88
N ILE A 171 43.61 -40.54 -49.24
CA ILE A 171 42.22 -40.49 -49.70
C ILE A 171 41.82 -39.02 -49.87
N THR A 172 41.14 -38.70 -50.97
CA THR A 172 40.56 -37.36 -51.16
C THR A 172 39.30 -37.23 -50.30
N VAL A 173 39.34 -36.33 -49.32
CA VAL A 173 38.21 -36.02 -48.42
C VAL A 173 37.67 -34.63 -48.75
N TRP A 174 36.34 -34.51 -48.88
CA TRP A 174 35.68 -33.22 -49.10
C TRP A 174 35.43 -32.52 -47.77
N HIS A 175 35.87 -31.26 -47.67
CA HIS A 175 35.68 -30.41 -46.50
C HIS A 175 34.69 -29.29 -46.79
N HIS A 176 33.79 -29.06 -45.85
CA HIS A 176 32.83 -27.98 -45.93
C HIS A 176 33.49 -26.62 -45.64
N SER A 177 33.20 -25.59 -46.45
CA SER A 177 33.72 -24.24 -46.19
C SER A 177 33.07 -23.63 -44.96
N TYR A 178 33.89 -23.10 -44.04
CA TYR A 178 33.42 -22.34 -42.88
C TYR A 178 32.72 -21.01 -43.26
N ARG A 179 32.87 -20.54 -44.52
CA ARG A 179 32.18 -19.37 -45.09
C ARG A 179 31.16 -19.76 -46.15
N CYS A 180 30.58 -20.96 -46.05
CA CYS A 180 29.58 -21.43 -46.99
C CYS A 180 28.44 -20.42 -47.13
N VAL A 181 28.22 -19.94 -48.36
CA VAL A 181 27.20 -18.92 -48.65
C VAL A 181 25.80 -19.46 -48.34
N ARG A 182 25.55 -20.74 -48.64
CA ARG A 182 24.31 -21.43 -48.31
C ARG A 182 24.01 -21.36 -46.81
N HIS A 183 24.93 -21.77 -45.95
CA HIS A 183 24.72 -21.72 -44.50
C HIS A 183 24.67 -20.28 -43.97
N GLY A 184 25.34 -19.32 -44.62
CA GLY A 184 25.15 -17.90 -44.33
C GLY A 184 23.71 -17.40 -44.56
N TYR A 185 22.96 -17.96 -45.50
CA TYR A 185 21.53 -17.66 -45.66
C TYR A 185 20.68 -18.27 -44.54
N LEU A 186 20.99 -19.51 -44.11
CA LEU A 186 20.34 -20.15 -42.97
C LEU A 186 20.58 -19.36 -41.68
N ASP A 187 21.80 -18.89 -41.45
CA ASP A 187 22.14 -18.05 -40.29
C ASP A 187 21.37 -16.73 -40.32
N LYS A 188 21.25 -16.08 -41.48
CA LYS A 188 20.43 -14.88 -41.63
C LYS A 188 18.97 -15.15 -41.29
N ALA A 189 18.40 -16.23 -41.82
CA ALA A 189 17.01 -16.62 -41.55
C ALA A 189 16.79 -16.89 -40.04
N ASN A 190 17.69 -17.64 -39.40
CA ASN A 190 17.59 -18.01 -37.99
C ASN A 190 17.81 -16.83 -37.03
N ASN A 191 18.59 -15.83 -37.45
CA ASN A 191 18.83 -14.62 -36.67
C ASN A 191 17.72 -13.55 -36.82
N LEU A 192 16.75 -13.75 -37.72
CA LEU A 192 15.58 -12.87 -37.77
C LEU A 192 14.74 -13.06 -36.51
N GLN A 193 14.49 -11.96 -35.82
CA GLN A 193 13.68 -11.91 -34.61
C GLN A 193 12.75 -10.71 -34.63
N ILE A 194 11.63 -10.82 -33.91
CA ILE A 194 10.70 -9.74 -33.66
C ILE A 194 10.55 -9.51 -32.16
N GLN A 195 10.54 -8.24 -31.75
CA GLN A 195 10.22 -7.87 -30.39
C GLN A 195 8.72 -7.89 -30.15
N VAL A 196 8.30 -8.54 -29.07
CA VAL A 196 6.89 -8.60 -28.66
C VAL A 196 6.34 -7.22 -28.35
N HIS A 197 5.11 -7.00 -28.79
CA HIS A 197 4.28 -5.89 -28.38
C HIS A 197 3.32 -6.36 -27.29
N GLU A 198 3.42 -5.79 -26.10
CA GLU A 198 2.51 -6.05 -24.98
C GLU A 198 1.37 -5.03 -24.97
N TRP A 199 0.13 -5.50 -24.81
CA TRP A 199 -1.01 -4.60 -24.58
C TRP A 199 -0.78 -3.80 -23.28
N PRO A 200 -1.00 -2.48 -23.27
CA PRO A 200 -0.58 -1.65 -22.15
C PRO A 200 -1.48 -1.77 -20.91
N LEU A 201 -2.75 -2.12 -21.07
CA LEU A 201 -3.72 -2.26 -19.97
C LEU A 201 -3.97 -3.73 -19.61
N PRO A 202 -4.34 -4.05 -18.37
CA PRO A 202 -4.83 -5.39 -17.98
C PRO A 202 -5.93 -5.92 -18.92
N GLU A 203 -5.97 -7.23 -19.13
CA GLU A 203 -7.00 -7.88 -19.96
C GLU A 203 -8.38 -7.84 -19.30
N ASN A 204 -8.44 -7.90 -17.97
CA ASN A 204 -9.69 -7.73 -17.24
C ASN A 204 -10.16 -6.27 -17.32
N THR A 205 -11.37 -6.06 -17.82
CA THR A 205 -11.95 -4.72 -18.00
C THR A 205 -11.98 -3.91 -16.71
N LEU A 206 -12.32 -4.52 -15.56
CA LEU A 206 -12.42 -3.81 -14.28
C LEU A 206 -11.04 -3.43 -13.75
N GLU A 207 -10.04 -4.30 -13.91
CA GLU A 207 -8.64 -3.99 -13.61
C GLU A 207 -8.12 -2.86 -14.51
N ALA A 208 -8.44 -2.90 -15.81
CA ALA A 208 -8.08 -1.83 -16.74
C ALA A 208 -8.70 -0.48 -16.34
N GLN A 209 -9.96 -0.47 -15.92
CA GLN A 209 -10.63 0.73 -15.40
C GLN A 209 -9.93 1.26 -14.14
N ALA A 210 -9.57 0.38 -13.20
CA ALA A 210 -8.84 0.74 -12.00
C ALA A 210 -7.42 1.26 -12.31
N ALA A 211 -6.70 0.65 -13.26
CA ALA A 211 -5.40 1.12 -13.70
C ALA A 211 -5.50 2.52 -14.33
N VAL A 212 -6.49 2.76 -15.20
CA VAL A 212 -6.73 4.08 -15.81
C VAL A 212 -7.11 5.13 -14.77
N PHE A 213 -7.90 4.77 -13.76
CA PHE A 213 -8.14 5.63 -12.60
C PHE A 213 -6.85 6.04 -11.90
N GLU A 214 -5.93 5.10 -11.64
CA GLU A 214 -4.65 5.43 -10.98
C GLU A 214 -3.68 6.23 -11.87
N LEU A 215 -3.78 6.14 -13.21
CA LEU A 215 -3.04 7.03 -14.13
C LEU A 215 -3.49 8.50 -14.03
N ALA A 216 -4.75 8.74 -13.64
CA ALA A 216 -5.38 10.06 -13.61
C ALA A 216 -6.13 10.32 -12.29
N VAL A 217 -5.59 9.80 -11.18
CA VAL A 217 -6.26 9.82 -9.89
C VAL A 217 -6.59 11.26 -9.45
N PRO A 218 -7.84 11.54 -9.01
CA PRO A 218 -8.21 12.86 -8.50
C PRO A 218 -7.29 13.28 -7.33
N PRO A 219 -6.70 14.49 -7.34
CA PRO A 219 -5.78 14.92 -6.28
C PRO A 219 -6.37 14.83 -4.88
N VAL A 220 -7.63 15.27 -4.71
CA VAL A 220 -8.37 15.19 -3.44
C VAL A 220 -8.45 13.77 -2.91
N PHE A 221 -8.63 12.78 -3.80
CA PHE A 221 -8.69 11.38 -3.41
C PHE A 221 -7.32 10.86 -2.93
N SER A 222 -6.25 11.17 -3.67
CA SER A 222 -4.89 10.77 -3.29
C SER A 222 -4.46 11.38 -1.97
N GLU A 223 -4.68 12.68 -1.78
CA GLU A 223 -4.37 13.37 -0.51
C GLU A 223 -5.17 12.78 0.66
N TRP A 224 -6.47 12.53 0.44
CA TRP A 224 -7.32 11.88 1.44
C TRP A 224 -6.80 10.49 1.83
N ARG A 225 -6.37 9.67 0.85
CA ARG A 225 -5.81 8.34 1.12
C ARG A 225 -4.51 8.45 1.93
N ASP A 226 -3.60 9.33 1.51
CA ASP A 226 -2.29 9.51 2.13
C ASP A 226 -2.42 9.98 3.59
N ILE A 227 -3.30 10.96 3.84
CA ILE A 227 -3.59 11.47 5.20
C ILE A 227 -4.26 10.39 6.06
N THR A 228 -5.12 9.55 5.49
CA THR A 228 -5.79 8.46 6.22
C THR A 228 -4.78 7.41 6.67
N LEU A 229 -3.94 6.93 5.77
CA LEU A 229 -2.88 5.98 6.12
C LEU A 229 -1.86 6.58 7.09
N TYR A 230 -1.59 7.88 6.96
CA TYR A 230 -0.74 8.58 7.92
C TYR A 230 -1.36 8.60 9.32
N LEU A 231 -2.65 8.91 9.44
CA LEU A 231 -3.36 8.82 10.71
C LEU A 231 -3.27 7.40 11.28
N ILE A 232 -3.62 6.38 10.51
CA ILE A 232 -3.68 5.00 11.00
C ILE A 232 -2.28 4.49 11.40
N ASN A 233 -1.27 4.63 10.54
CA ASN A 233 0.04 4.03 10.75
C ASN A 233 0.95 4.86 11.67
N ASN A 234 0.96 6.18 11.50
CA ASN A 234 1.95 7.05 12.15
C ASN A 234 1.42 7.69 13.44
N VAL A 235 0.11 7.92 13.52
CA VAL A 235 -0.52 8.63 14.65
C VAL A 235 -1.17 7.62 15.60
N LEU A 236 -1.98 6.71 15.08
CA LEU A 236 -2.63 5.65 15.85
C LEU A 236 -1.74 4.42 16.07
N LEU A 237 -0.59 4.38 15.39
CA LEU A 237 0.42 3.34 15.52
C LEU A 237 -0.11 1.94 15.21
N SER A 238 -1.11 1.85 14.35
CA SER A 238 -1.53 0.58 13.76
C SER A 238 -0.41 0.02 12.88
N LYS A 239 -0.41 -1.31 12.73
CA LYS A 239 0.57 -2.02 11.90
C LYS A 239 -0.14 -2.95 10.94
N PRO A 240 0.43 -3.20 9.75
CA PRO A 240 -0.13 -4.18 8.83
C PRO A 240 -0.10 -5.58 9.47
N PHE A 241 -1.17 -6.35 9.25
CA PHE A 241 -1.29 -7.74 9.72
C PHE A 241 -0.10 -8.60 9.25
N SER A 242 0.29 -8.41 7.99
CA SER A 242 1.46 -9.01 7.38
C SER A 242 2.22 -7.96 6.58
N VAL A 243 3.55 -8.03 6.58
CA VAL A 243 4.39 -7.19 5.73
C VAL A 243 4.86 -8.03 4.56
N TYR A 244 4.39 -7.71 3.36
CA TYR A 244 4.83 -8.35 2.14
C TYR A 244 5.49 -7.33 1.22
N ARG A 245 6.80 -7.53 1.00
CA ARG A 245 7.61 -6.67 0.12
C ARG A 245 7.79 -7.37 -1.22
N PRO A 246 7.35 -6.76 -2.33
CA PRO A 246 7.52 -7.36 -3.65
C PRO A 246 9.00 -7.34 -4.07
N ASP A 247 9.52 -8.50 -4.49
CA ASP A 247 10.83 -8.61 -5.12
C ASP A 247 10.81 -9.70 -6.22
N PRO A 248 10.92 -9.35 -7.51
CA PRO A 248 11.07 -8.00 -8.08
C PRO A 248 9.76 -7.19 -8.09
N SER A 249 9.87 -5.87 -8.24
CA SER A 249 8.71 -4.95 -8.32
C SER A 249 8.68 -4.14 -9.62
N TYR A 250 7.48 -3.98 -10.19
CA TYR A 250 7.20 -3.24 -11.43
C TYR A 250 6.06 -2.24 -11.19
N SER A 251 6.42 -0.98 -10.96
CA SER A 251 5.45 0.10 -10.71
C SER A 251 4.73 0.54 -11.98
N LEU A 252 3.41 0.80 -11.89
CA LEU A 252 2.64 1.44 -12.96
C LEU A 252 3.25 2.78 -13.36
N ARG A 253 3.82 3.52 -12.40
CA ARG A 253 4.46 4.84 -12.63
C ARG A 253 5.70 4.78 -13.51
N ALA A 254 6.34 3.62 -13.57
CA ALA A 254 7.55 3.38 -14.37
C ALA A 254 7.27 2.55 -15.64
N TYR A 255 6.02 2.13 -15.85
CA TYR A 255 5.64 1.30 -16.99
C TYR A 255 5.60 2.12 -18.28
N GLN A 256 6.67 1.98 -19.07
CA GLN A 256 6.94 2.78 -20.26
C GLN A 256 5.76 2.92 -21.24
N PRO A 257 4.98 1.86 -21.57
CA PRO A 257 3.86 2.00 -22.50
C PRO A 257 2.76 2.98 -22.05
N LEU A 258 2.65 3.24 -20.74
CA LEU A 258 1.64 4.14 -20.17
C LEU A 258 2.20 5.52 -19.75
N ASP A 259 3.51 5.74 -19.88
CA ASP A 259 4.21 6.90 -19.33
C ASP A 259 3.62 8.25 -19.81
N LYS A 260 3.33 8.35 -21.11
CA LYS A 260 2.76 9.56 -21.75
C LYS A 260 1.30 9.83 -21.39
N PHE A 261 0.59 8.83 -20.85
CA PHE A 261 -0.82 8.92 -20.48
C PHE A 261 -1.00 9.26 -19.00
N PHE A 262 0.10 9.37 -18.25
CA PHE A 262 0.06 9.68 -16.82
C PHE A 262 -0.35 11.14 -16.62
N ARG A 263 -1.50 11.35 -15.97
CA ARG A 263 -2.06 12.69 -15.66
C ARG A 263 -1.96 13.04 -14.18
N ALA A 264 -1.78 12.03 -13.32
CA ALA A 264 -1.67 12.21 -11.88
C ALA A 264 -0.26 12.65 -11.42
N GLY A 265 -0.16 13.12 -10.17
CA GLY A 265 1.12 13.27 -9.49
C GLY A 265 1.80 11.92 -9.25
N ARG A 266 3.08 11.79 -9.59
CA ARG A 266 3.85 10.55 -9.37
C ARG A 266 4.42 10.41 -7.95
N SER A 267 4.20 11.41 -7.09
CA SER A 267 4.76 11.48 -5.73
C SER A 267 3.80 11.02 -4.63
N TYR A 268 2.56 10.60 -4.95
CA TYR A 268 1.62 10.12 -3.94
C TYR A 268 2.14 8.85 -3.25
N ARG A 269 1.79 8.64 -1.98
CA ARG A 269 2.26 7.49 -1.20
C ARG A 269 1.74 6.16 -1.78
N ILE A 270 0.46 6.12 -2.13
CA ILE A 270 -0.18 4.91 -2.65
C ILE A 270 -0.11 4.87 -4.17
N HIS A 271 0.23 3.71 -4.72
CA HIS A 271 0.15 3.43 -6.14
C HIS A 271 0.11 1.94 -6.46
N LEU A 272 0.00 1.59 -7.74
CA LEU A 272 -0.03 0.22 -8.21
C LEU A 272 1.37 -0.31 -8.54
N VAL A 273 1.66 -1.48 -8.00
CA VAL A 273 2.90 -2.24 -8.25
C VAL A 273 2.53 -3.68 -8.60
N SER A 274 3.28 -4.28 -9.50
CA SER A 274 3.17 -5.70 -9.86
C SER A 274 4.45 -6.45 -9.58
N GLU A 275 4.33 -7.70 -9.14
CA GLU A 275 5.46 -8.65 -9.10
C GLU A 275 5.63 -9.40 -10.42
N ALA A 276 4.54 -9.52 -11.18
CA ALA A 276 4.59 -10.15 -12.48
C ALA A 276 5.38 -9.26 -13.44
N LYS A 277 6.36 -9.85 -14.11
CA LYS A 277 7.24 -9.13 -15.02
C LYS A 277 6.49 -8.77 -16.31
N PRO A 278 6.59 -7.53 -16.82
CA PRO A 278 6.05 -7.18 -18.13
C PRO A 278 6.77 -7.98 -19.21
N ASN A 279 6.02 -8.44 -20.22
CA ASN A 279 6.54 -9.35 -21.24
C ASN A 279 7.76 -8.79 -21.97
N VAL A 280 7.79 -7.47 -22.17
CA VAL A 280 8.87 -6.73 -22.86
C VAL A 280 10.23 -6.77 -22.12
N VAL A 281 10.25 -7.10 -20.82
CA VAL A 281 11.50 -7.21 -20.03
C VAL A 281 11.91 -8.69 -19.83
N THR A 282 11.07 -9.64 -20.22
CA THR A 282 11.39 -11.07 -20.09
C THR A 282 12.44 -11.51 -21.12
N HIS A 283 13.10 -12.65 -20.87
CA HIS A 283 13.99 -13.28 -21.87
C HIS A 283 13.23 -13.74 -23.13
N ARG A 284 11.89 -13.74 -23.09
CA ARG A 284 11.01 -14.13 -24.20
C ARG A 284 10.54 -12.94 -25.04
N ARG A 285 11.11 -11.75 -24.82
CA ARG A 285 10.75 -10.53 -25.54
C ARG A 285 11.10 -10.58 -27.03
N ASP A 286 12.12 -11.35 -27.39
CA ASP A 286 12.56 -11.53 -28.78
C ASP A 286 12.07 -12.91 -29.25
N LYS A 287 11.30 -12.95 -30.34
CA LYS A 287 10.71 -14.18 -30.89
C LYS A 287 11.34 -14.53 -32.24
N PRO A 288 11.82 -15.76 -32.44
CA PRO A 288 12.33 -16.20 -33.74
C PRO A 288 11.18 -16.26 -34.75
N ILE A 289 11.41 -15.70 -35.95
CA ILE A 289 10.34 -15.55 -36.96
C ILE A 289 9.78 -16.87 -37.47
N GLN A 290 10.63 -17.91 -37.55
CA GLN A 290 10.30 -19.22 -38.10
C GLN A 290 8.98 -19.81 -37.57
N TYR A 291 8.70 -19.64 -36.27
CA TYR A 291 7.51 -20.19 -35.61
C TYR A 291 6.59 -19.11 -35.04
N CYS A 292 6.91 -17.84 -35.22
CA CYS A 292 6.19 -16.75 -34.58
C CYS A 292 4.81 -16.52 -35.22
N THR A 293 3.76 -16.57 -34.41
CA THR A 293 2.40 -16.21 -34.79
C THR A 293 2.09 -14.75 -34.45
N GLU A 294 0.98 -14.22 -34.98
CA GLU A 294 0.53 -12.87 -34.61
C GLU A 294 0.27 -12.77 -33.09
N SER A 295 -0.25 -13.83 -32.45
CA SER A 295 -0.45 -13.89 -30.98
C SER A 295 0.85 -13.98 -30.18
N ASP A 296 1.92 -14.55 -30.75
CA ASP A 296 3.24 -14.56 -30.10
C ASP A 296 3.90 -13.19 -30.14
N ALA A 297 3.73 -12.46 -31.25
CA ALA A 297 4.25 -11.11 -31.42
C ALA A 297 3.42 -10.07 -30.66
N CYS A 298 2.11 -10.29 -30.50
CA CYS A 298 1.18 -9.35 -29.89
C CYS A 298 0.53 -9.96 -28.65
N VAL A 299 1.20 -9.82 -27.51
CA VAL A 299 0.77 -10.41 -26.24
C VAL A 299 -0.14 -9.48 -25.45
N ASN A 300 -0.92 -10.06 -24.53
CA ASN A 300 -1.68 -9.30 -23.53
C ASN A 300 -0.76 -8.82 -22.40
N ASN A 301 -1.25 -7.87 -21.61
CA ASN A 301 -0.54 -7.35 -20.45
C ASN A 301 -0.25 -8.47 -19.44
N GLY A 302 1.01 -8.61 -19.05
CA GLY A 302 1.44 -9.61 -18.08
C GLY A 302 1.42 -9.13 -16.63
N LEU A 303 1.15 -7.84 -16.39
CA LEU A 303 1.22 -7.25 -15.06
C LEU A 303 -0.03 -7.62 -14.25
N ARG A 304 0.20 -7.94 -12.98
CA ARG A 304 -0.82 -8.19 -11.96
C ARG A 304 -0.63 -7.18 -10.84
N TYR A 305 -1.42 -6.11 -10.87
CA TYR A 305 -1.24 -5.00 -9.95
C TYR A 305 -1.89 -5.25 -8.59
N GLN A 306 -1.25 -4.72 -7.56
CA GLN A 306 -1.80 -4.57 -6.22
C GLN A 306 -1.44 -3.18 -5.69
N TYR A 307 -2.20 -2.68 -4.72
CA TYR A 307 -1.87 -1.41 -4.08
C TYR A 307 -0.66 -1.56 -3.17
N TYR A 308 0.22 -0.58 -3.29
CA TYR A 308 1.50 -0.54 -2.60
C TYR A 308 1.67 0.78 -1.87
N ASP A 309 2.17 0.71 -0.64
CA ASP A 309 2.51 1.85 0.19
C ASP A 309 4.02 2.13 0.09
N GLU A 310 4.39 3.16 -0.66
CA GLU A 310 5.78 3.59 -0.84
C GLU A 310 6.46 3.97 0.49
N TYR A 311 5.69 4.42 1.48
CA TYR A 311 6.26 4.83 2.76
C TYR A 311 6.61 3.62 3.64
N GLN A 312 5.80 2.57 3.61
CA GLN A 312 6.04 1.33 4.38
C GLN A 312 6.87 0.30 3.60
N ASP A 313 7.07 0.53 2.31
CA ASP A 313 7.75 -0.38 1.39
C ASP A 313 7.12 -1.78 1.39
N CYS A 314 5.79 -1.84 1.24
CA CYS A 314 5.05 -3.11 1.18
C CYS A 314 3.70 -2.96 0.46
N PHE A 315 3.09 -4.08 0.07
CA PHE A 315 1.69 -4.08 -0.35
C PHE A 315 0.77 -3.68 0.81
N LEU A 316 -0.34 -3.02 0.48
CA LEU A 316 -1.33 -2.61 1.46
C LEU A 316 -2.10 -3.83 1.98
N GLU A 317 -2.02 -4.01 3.29
CA GLU A 317 -2.69 -5.06 4.04
C GLU A 317 -3.63 -4.46 5.09
N GLU A 318 -4.42 -5.32 5.75
CA GLU A 318 -5.25 -4.88 6.86
C GLU A 318 -4.39 -4.25 7.97
N LEU A 319 -4.74 -3.04 8.40
CA LEU A 319 -4.00 -2.31 9.43
C LEU A 319 -4.65 -2.58 10.78
N LEU A 320 -3.95 -3.35 11.61
CA LEU A 320 -4.42 -3.73 12.92
C LEU A 320 -3.97 -2.72 13.99
N PRO A 321 -4.87 -2.31 14.89
CA PRO A 321 -4.52 -1.51 16.05
C PRO A 321 -3.44 -2.19 16.91
N THR A 322 -2.55 -1.38 17.48
CA THR A 322 -1.56 -1.86 18.46
C THR A 322 -1.77 -1.16 19.79
N GLU A 323 -1.07 -1.61 20.83
CA GLU A 323 -1.02 -0.92 22.14
C GLU A 323 -0.08 0.30 22.12
N GLY A 324 0.50 0.65 20.97
CA GLY A 324 1.45 1.76 20.84
C GLY A 324 0.88 3.09 21.32
N LEU A 325 -0.37 3.40 20.95
CA LEU A 325 -1.04 4.62 21.38
C LEU A 325 -1.25 4.64 22.91
N SER A 326 -1.68 3.50 23.48
CA SER A 326 -1.85 3.34 24.93
C SER A 326 -0.55 3.57 25.69
N ASN A 327 0.57 3.05 25.17
CA ASN A 327 1.89 3.25 25.78
C ASN A 327 2.33 4.72 25.78
N LEU A 328 2.04 5.48 24.71
CA LEU A 328 2.36 6.91 24.65
C LEU A 328 1.44 7.77 25.53
N CYS A 329 0.23 7.28 25.77
CA CYS A 329 -0.77 7.92 26.62
C CYS A 329 -0.78 7.30 28.03
N THR A 330 0.28 6.64 28.49
CA THR A 330 0.39 6.17 29.87
C THR A 330 1.60 6.81 30.54
N PHE A 331 1.44 7.29 31.77
CA PHE A 331 2.55 7.80 32.56
C PHE A 331 3.56 6.71 32.89
N ASP A 332 4.85 7.07 32.87
CA ASP A 332 5.90 6.18 33.34
C ASP A 332 6.07 6.34 34.85
N LEU A 333 6.48 5.24 35.50
CA LEU A 333 6.73 5.22 36.93
C LEU A 333 8.23 5.34 37.22
N PRO A 334 8.63 5.84 38.40
CA PRO A 334 10.01 5.77 38.83
C PRO A 334 10.51 4.31 38.86
N LYS A 335 11.81 4.08 38.61
CA LYS A 335 12.41 2.73 38.55
C LYS A 335 12.06 1.82 39.73
N ARG A 336 11.92 2.40 40.93
CA ARG A 336 11.56 1.68 42.17
C ARG A 336 10.12 1.12 42.18
N ALA A 337 9.27 1.59 41.27
CA ALA A 337 7.85 1.24 41.16
C ALA A 337 7.51 0.69 39.77
N GLN A 338 8.51 0.25 39.00
CA GLN A 338 8.30 -0.19 37.62
C GLN A 338 7.37 -1.41 37.54
N ASP A 339 7.42 -2.30 38.53
CA ASP A 339 6.57 -3.50 38.62
C ASP A 339 5.08 -3.15 38.77
N LEU A 340 4.77 -1.92 39.22
CA LEU A 340 3.40 -1.43 39.33
C LEU A 340 2.83 -0.92 38.00
N LYS A 341 3.68 -0.71 36.98
CA LYS A 341 3.26 -0.10 35.70
C LYS A 341 2.15 -0.89 35.02
N ARG A 342 2.16 -2.22 35.12
CA ARG A 342 1.12 -3.09 34.54
C ARG A 342 -0.29 -2.77 35.03
N PHE A 343 -0.43 -2.28 36.27
CA PHE A 343 -1.71 -1.94 36.88
C PHE A 343 -2.21 -0.54 36.48
N LEU A 344 -1.30 0.33 36.01
CA LEU A 344 -1.62 1.66 35.50
C LEU A 344 -2.08 1.63 34.04
N VAL A 345 -1.55 0.70 33.24
CA VAL A 345 -1.81 0.63 31.80
C VAL A 345 -3.25 0.21 31.54
N ARG A 346 -3.99 1.06 30.82
CA ARG A 346 -5.27 0.74 30.18
C ARG A 346 -5.06 0.71 28.68
N THR A 347 -5.35 -0.43 28.06
CA THR A 347 -5.29 -0.57 26.60
C THR A 347 -6.69 -0.65 26.02
N TRP A 348 -6.81 -0.44 24.72
CA TRP A 348 -8.11 -0.56 24.06
C TRP A 348 -8.69 -1.99 24.12
N LEU A 349 -7.83 -3.01 24.30
CA LEU A 349 -8.21 -4.41 24.53
C LEU A 349 -8.66 -4.65 25.98
N LYS A 350 -8.10 -3.91 26.93
CA LYS A 350 -8.36 -4.03 28.36
C LYS A 350 -8.64 -2.65 28.98
N PRO A 351 -9.77 -2.02 28.60
CA PRO A 351 -10.04 -0.63 28.97
C PRO A 351 -10.24 -0.41 30.47
N GLU A 352 -10.68 -1.45 31.18
CA GLU A 352 -10.86 -1.40 32.63
C GLU A 352 -9.55 -1.60 33.42
N GLY A 353 -8.44 -1.91 32.74
CA GLY A 353 -7.18 -2.26 33.39
C GLY A 353 -7.19 -3.66 34.04
N GLU A 354 -6.21 -3.93 34.90
CA GLU A 354 -6.15 -5.21 35.64
C GLU A 354 -7.24 -5.34 36.70
N THR A 355 -7.81 -6.54 36.82
CA THR A 355 -8.89 -6.78 37.79
C THR A 355 -8.34 -6.90 39.22
N PRO A 356 -9.14 -6.63 40.26
CA PRO A 356 -8.71 -6.77 41.64
C PRO A 356 -8.20 -8.20 41.96
N ASN A 357 -8.79 -9.23 41.35
CA ASN A 357 -8.33 -10.61 41.50
C ASN A 357 -6.92 -10.83 40.92
N GLN A 358 -6.59 -10.17 39.80
CA GLN A 358 -5.25 -10.21 39.21
C GLN A 358 -4.22 -9.50 40.11
N VAL A 359 -4.62 -8.37 40.72
CA VAL A 359 -3.79 -7.68 41.72
C VAL A 359 -3.54 -8.58 42.93
N ILE A 360 -4.58 -9.23 43.45
CA ILE A 360 -4.47 -10.16 44.59
C ILE A 360 -3.57 -11.36 44.26
N ALA A 361 -3.70 -11.94 43.07
CA ALA A 361 -2.86 -13.05 42.63
C ALA A 361 -1.38 -12.66 42.47
N SER A 362 -1.10 -11.36 42.32
CA SER A 362 0.23 -10.79 42.10
C SER A 362 0.86 -10.19 43.36
N GLN A 363 0.36 -10.53 44.55
CA GLN A 363 0.85 -9.96 45.82
C GLN A 363 2.32 -10.27 46.12
N SER A 364 2.87 -11.35 45.58
CA SER A 364 4.31 -11.65 45.66
C SER A 364 5.18 -10.59 45.00
N ASP A 365 4.62 -9.88 44.02
CA ASP A 365 5.33 -8.94 43.16
C ASP A 365 4.98 -7.48 43.50
N CYS A 366 4.06 -7.25 44.44
CA CYS A 366 3.47 -5.93 44.69
C CYS A 366 3.13 -5.72 46.17
N GLU A 367 3.96 -4.95 46.88
CA GLU A 367 3.70 -4.52 48.27
C GLU A 367 2.52 -3.51 48.36
N TYR A 368 2.11 -2.93 47.22
CA TYR A 368 1.17 -1.81 47.14
C TYR A 368 -0.21 -2.20 46.61
N LYS A 369 -0.85 -3.23 47.21
CA LYS A 369 -2.16 -3.75 46.79
C LYS A 369 -3.21 -2.66 46.53
N VAL A 370 -3.37 -1.74 47.49
CA VAL A 370 -4.41 -0.71 47.42
C VAL A 370 -4.13 0.29 46.29
N LEU A 371 -2.86 0.58 46.03
CA LEU A 371 -2.46 1.46 44.92
C LEU A 371 -2.71 0.77 43.58
N ALA A 372 -2.38 -0.52 43.45
CA ALA A 372 -2.57 -1.30 42.23
C ALA A 372 -4.05 -1.54 41.88
N GLU A 373 -4.96 -1.58 42.87
CA GLU A 373 -6.41 -1.69 42.64
C GLU A 373 -7.06 -0.35 42.24
N LEU A 374 -6.38 0.79 42.48
CA LEU A 374 -6.95 2.13 42.31
C LEU A 374 -7.39 2.45 40.87
N PRO A 375 -6.61 2.09 39.81
CA PRO A 375 -6.98 2.38 38.43
C PRO A 375 -7.94 1.34 37.83
N TYR A 376 -8.39 0.35 38.59
CA TYR A 376 -9.37 -0.60 38.06
C TYR A 376 -10.71 0.09 37.83
N GLY A 377 -11.25 -0.06 36.63
CA GLY A 377 -12.61 0.35 36.30
C GLY A 377 -12.76 1.85 36.07
N TYR A 378 -12.84 2.31 34.81
CA TYR A 378 -12.91 3.77 34.55
C TYR A 378 -14.18 4.41 35.12
N ASN A 379 -15.28 3.65 35.23
CA ASN A 379 -16.55 4.11 35.81
C ASN A 379 -16.54 4.16 37.35
N ILE A 380 -15.62 3.45 38.01
CA ILE A 380 -15.59 3.32 39.48
C ILE A 380 -14.34 3.95 40.10
N GLN A 381 -13.35 4.33 39.30
CA GLN A 381 -12.09 4.94 39.74
C GLN A 381 -12.33 6.12 40.69
N TRP A 382 -13.28 7.02 40.39
CA TRP A 382 -13.61 8.15 41.27
C TRP A 382 -14.10 7.70 42.65
N MET A 383 -14.88 6.61 42.74
CA MET A 383 -15.33 6.05 44.02
C MET A 383 -14.15 5.41 44.78
N SER A 384 -13.24 4.76 44.07
CA SER A 384 -12.00 4.23 44.66
C SER A 384 -11.13 5.36 45.23
N ILE A 385 -11.00 6.47 44.50
CA ILE A 385 -10.27 7.67 44.93
C ILE A 385 -10.93 8.29 46.17
N LEU A 386 -12.25 8.51 46.16
CA LEU A 386 -13.00 9.04 47.30
C LEU A 386 -12.83 8.17 48.55
N THR A 387 -12.81 6.85 48.38
CA THR A 387 -12.56 5.91 49.48
C THR A 387 -11.17 6.13 50.09
N GLN A 388 -10.13 6.32 49.26
CA GLN A 388 -8.78 6.59 49.74
C GLN A 388 -8.63 7.99 50.36
N LEU A 389 -9.42 8.99 49.93
CA LEU A 389 -9.43 10.30 50.57
C LEU A 389 -10.12 10.27 51.94
N ALA A 390 -11.21 9.51 52.07
CA ALA A 390 -11.94 9.37 53.33
C ALA A 390 -11.21 8.50 54.36
N MET A 391 -10.57 7.41 53.91
CA MET A 391 -9.81 6.48 54.76
C MET A 391 -8.50 6.08 54.07
N PRO A 392 -7.45 6.94 54.15
CA PRO A 392 -6.20 6.73 53.43
C PRO A 392 -5.49 5.44 53.84
N LYS A 393 -5.29 4.56 52.85
CA LYS A 393 -4.37 3.41 52.95
C LYS A 393 -3.17 3.55 52.00
N ILE A 394 -3.16 4.62 51.22
CA ILE A 394 -2.08 5.00 50.31
C ILE A 394 -1.48 6.33 50.75
N ASP A 395 -0.20 6.54 50.46
CA ASP A 395 0.51 7.78 50.79
C ASP A 395 0.40 8.76 49.62
N PHE A 396 -0.41 9.80 49.78
CA PHE A 396 -0.62 10.84 48.76
C PHE A 396 0.62 11.73 48.50
N ASN A 397 1.65 11.68 49.36
CA ASN A 397 2.89 12.43 49.14
C ASN A 397 3.85 11.70 48.19
N LYS A 398 3.56 10.44 47.84
CA LYS A 398 4.37 9.66 46.90
C LYS A 398 4.03 10.01 45.46
N THR A 399 5.07 10.15 44.64
CA THR A 399 4.94 10.39 43.19
C THR A 399 4.14 9.28 42.51
N GLU A 400 4.33 8.03 42.94
CA GLU A 400 3.59 6.88 42.43
C GLU A 400 2.08 7.03 42.64
N THR A 401 1.68 7.48 43.82
CA THR A 401 0.27 7.73 44.14
C THR A 401 -0.30 8.84 43.26
N ALA A 402 0.44 9.94 43.09
CA ALA A 402 0.02 11.00 42.18
C ALA A 402 -0.16 10.49 40.74
N THR A 403 0.76 9.67 40.23
CA THR A 403 0.68 9.09 38.89
C THR A 403 -0.52 8.17 38.69
N PHE A 404 -0.94 7.41 39.71
CA PHE A 404 -2.11 6.53 39.65
C PHE A 404 -3.46 7.27 39.73
N LEU A 405 -3.43 8.54 40.13
CA LEU A 405 -4.60 9.41 40.20
C LEU A 405 -4.82 10.24 38.93
N LEU A 406 -3.79 10.35 38.09
CA LEU A 406 -3.83 10.98 36.77
C LEU A 406 -4.26 9.94 35.72
#